data_AF-A0A851XQJ4-F1
#
_entry.id   AF-A0A851XQJ4-F1
#
_cell.length_a   1.000
_cell.length_b   1.000
_cell.length_c   1.000
_cell.angle_alpha   90.00
_cell.angle_beta   90.00
_cell.angle_gamma   90.00
#
_symmetry.space_group_name_H-M   'P 1'
#
loop_
_entity.id
_entity.type
_entity.pdbx_description
1 polymer ?
#
loop_
_entity_poly.entity_id
_entity_poly.type
_entity_poly.pdbx_seq_one_letter_code
_entity_poly.pdbx_strand_id
1 'polypeptide(L)'
;VAQELETSEEWRSYLACTRVATFRNWPFIEGCACTPERMAAAGFVHCPSENGPDVVQCFFCFKELEGWEPEDDPLEEHKKHSPRCAFISLQKDLSKLSLQEFLKLDRERVKNAIVR
;
A
#
# COMPACT_ATOMS: atom_id res chain seq x y z
N VAL A 1 -3.53 30.82 8.16
CA VAL A 1 -2.30 30.80 8.98
C VAL A 1 -1.76 29.40 8.87
N ALA A 2 -0.64 29.25 8.17
CA ALA A 2 0.21 28.07 8.18
C ALA A 2 -0.47 26.69 8.04
N GLN A 3 -0.96 26.35 6.84
CA GLN A 3 -0.77 24.97 6.36
C GLN A 3 0.68 24.88 5.89
N GLU A 4 1.58 24.94 6.86
CA GLU A 4 3.02 24.80 6.67
C GLU A 4 3.32 23.34 6.34
N LEU A 5 3.62 23.07 5.07
CA LEU A 5 4.52 22.00 4.63
C LEU A 5 4.20 20.57 5.14
N GLU A 6 3.05 20.00 4.75
CA GLU A 6 2.80 18.54 4.86
C GLU A 6 3.52 17.73 3.76
N THR A 7 4.79 18.01 3.51
CA THR A 7 5.63 17.14 2.67
C THR A 7 6.82 16.69 3.48
N SER A 8 6.76 15.57 4.22
CA SER A 8 8.02 14.97 4.71
C SER A 8 7.99 13.53 5.25
N GLU A 9 6.90 12.77 5.17
CA GLU A 9 6.88 11.41 5.75
C GLU A 9 6.28 10.33 4.84
N GLU A 10 6.06 10.64 3.56
CA GLU A 10 5.54 9.69 2.57
C GLU A 10 6.44 8.45 2.41
N TRP A 11 7.75 8.61 2.62
CA TRP A 11 8.71 7.51 2.59
C TRP A 11 8.46 6.48 3.68
N ARG A 12 7.77 6.83 4.77
CA ARG A 12 7.44 5.86 5.84
C ARG A 12 6.53 4.77 5.34
N SER A 13 5.75 5.01 4.30
CA SER A 13 4.91 3.99 3.68
C SER A 13 5.70 2.83 3.06
N TYR A 14 7.03 2.96 2.87
CA TYR A 14 7.88 1.80 2.57
C TYR A 14 7.96 0.81 3.74
N LEU A 15 7.82 1.27 4.98
CA LEU A 15 7.79 0.42 6.17
C LEU A 15 6.44 -0.27 6.30
N ALA A 16 6.45 -1.61 6.39
CA ALA A 16 5.23 -2.40 6.53
C ALA A 16 4.43 -2.02 7.78
N CYS A 17 5.10 -1.76 8.91
CA CYS A 17 4.44 -1.35 10.16
C CYS A 17 3.66 -0.03 10.02
N THR A 18 4.18 0.92 9.23
CA THR A 18 3.46 2.18 8.94
C THR A 18 2.19 1.90 8.17
N ARG A 19 2.22 0.98 7.20
CA ARG A 19 1.02 0.57 6.45
C ARG A 19 0.01 -0.15 7.34
N VAL A 20 0.45 -1.09 8.17
CA VAL A 20 -0.44 -1.78 9.15
C VAL A 20 -1.16 -0.76 10.05
N ALA A 21 -0.45 0.25 10.54
CA ALA A 21 -1.02 1.27 11.41
C ALA A 21 -2.14 2.12 10.79
N THR A 22 -2.33 2.05 9.46
CA THR A 22 -3.44 2.74 8.77
C THR A 22 -4.78 2.01 8.95
N PHE A 23 -4.77 0.70 9.17
CA PHE A 23 -5.97 -0.14 9.30
C PHE A 23 -6.67 0.07 10.64
N ARG A 24 -7.44 1.16 10.74
CA ARG A 24 -8.33 1.46 11.87
C ARG A 24 -9.71 0.89 11.61
N ASN A 25 -10.22 0.07 12.53
CA ASN A 25 -11.54 -0.57 12.45
C ASN A 25 -11.73 -1.48 11.21
N TRP A 26 -10.64 -2.09 10.74
CA TRP A 26 -10.71 -3.07 9.65
C TRP A 26 -11.46 -4.33 10.11
N PRO A 27 -12.48 -4.80 9.37
CA PRO A 27 -13.37 -5.86 9.85
C PRO A 27 -12.73 -7.26 9.81
N PHE A 28 -11.74 -7.48 8.93
CA PHE A 28 -11.17 -8.79 8.68
C PHE A 28 -9.89 -8.99 9.49
N ILE A 29 -10.00 -9.65 10.63
CA ILE A 29 -8.90 -9.88 11.58
C ILE A 29 -8.57 -11.38 11.66
N GLU A 30 -8.93 -12.05 12.74
CA GLU A 30 -8.63 -13.46 12.96
C GLU A 30 -9.38 -14.37 11.97
N GLY A 31 -8.68 -15.37 11.41
CA GLY A 31 -9.25 -16.34 10.47
C GLY A 31 -9.47 -15.84 9.04
N CYS A 32 -9.16 -14.58 8.74
CA CYS A 32 -9.34 -14.00 7.40
C CYS A 32 -8.03 -14.01 6.59
N ALA A 33 -8.14 -14.00 5.27
CA ALA A 33 -7.02 -13.87 4.35
C ALA A 33 -6.58 -12.40 4.13
N CYS A 34 -7.50 -11.46 4.26
CA CYS A 34 -7.26 -10.03 4.09
C CYS A 34 -7.01 -9.29 5.43
N THR A 35 -6.18 -9.85 6.31
CA THR A 35 -5.81 -9.20 7.58
C THR A 35 -4.99 -7.91 7.36
N PRO A 36 -4.96 -6.95 8.29
CA PRO A 36 -4.15 -5.74 8.18
C PRO A 36 -2.68 -6.01 7.81
N GLU A 37 -2.08 -7.07 8.37
CA GLU A 37 -0.71 -7.47 8.09
C GLU A 37 -0.53 -7.96 6.65
N ARG A 38 -1.49 -8.75 6.14
CA ARG A 38 -1.45 -9.27 4.76
C ARG A 38 -1.73 -8.16 3.74
N MET A 39 -2.68 -7.28 4.05
CA MET A 39 -2.97 -6.09 3.25
C MET A 39 -1.74 -5.17 3.16
N ALA A 40 -1.11 -4.89 4.31
CA ALA A 40 0.12 -4.11 4.35
C ALA A 40 1.28 -4.80 3.63
N ALA A 41 1.43 -6.13 3.74
CA ALA A 41 2.45 -6.88 3.00
C ALA A 41 2.26 -6.76 1.48
N ALA A 42 1.02 -6.76 1.00
CA ALA A 42 0.66 -6.47 -0.39
C ALA A 42 0.72 -4.98 -0.76
N GLY A 43 1.25 -4.12 0.11
CA GLY A 43 1.48 -2.70 -0.18
C GLY A 43 0.25 -1.82 0.00
N PHE A 44 -0.84 -2.32 0.58
CA PHE A 44 -2.03 -1.50 0.82
C PHE A 44 -1.91 -0.66 2.08
N VAL A 45 -2.50 0.52 2.02
CA VAL A 45 -2.86 1.38 3.15
C VAL A 45 -4.38 1.53 3.17
N HIS A 46 -4.97 1.60 4.36
CA HIS A 46 -6.38 1.81 4.55
C HIS A 46 -6.73 3.28 4.40
N CYS A 47 -7.67 3.60 3.52
CA CYS A 47 -8.10 4.95 3.18
C CYS A 47 -9.64 5.03 3.19
N PRO A 48 -10.30 4.79 4.34
CA PRO A 48 -11.74 4.71 4.41
C PRO A 48 -12.39 6.05 4.11
N SER A 49 -13.57 6.00 3.48
CA SER A 49 -14.46 7.14 3.30
C SER A 49 -15.85 6.81 3.86
N GLU A 50 -16.73 7.82 3.98
CA GLU A 50 -18.10 7.62 4.47
C GLU A 50 -18.87 6.57 3.66
N ASN A 51 -18.63 6.50 2.35
CA ASN A 51 -19.31 5.58 1.43
C ASN A 51 -18.48 4.32 1.10
N GLY A 52 -17.25 4.22 1.61
CA GLY A 52 -16.30 3.15 1.31
C GLY A 52 -15.46 2.84 2.54
N PRO A 53 -16.02 2.16 3.55
CA PRO A 53 -15.37 1.94 4.84
C PRO A 53 -14.20 0.95 4.76
N ASP A 54 -14.09 0.20 3.66
CA ASP A 54 -13.06 -0.82 3.42
C ASP A 54 -12.12 -0.46 2.24
N VAL A 55 -12.16 0.80 1.79
CA VAL A 55 -11.32 1.27 0.69
C VAL A 55 -9.85 1.22 1.11
N VAL A 56 -9.03 0.59 0.27
CA VAL A 56 -7.59 0.56 0.41
C VAL A 56 -6.90 1.07 -0.85
N GLN A 57 -5.70 1.59 -0.68
CA GLN A 57 -4.87 2.07 -1.76
C GLN A 57 -3.47 1.47 -1.69
N CYS A 58 -2.93 1.00 -2.81
CA CYS A 58 -1.51 0.68 -2.85
C CYS A 58 -0.69 1.94 -2.66
N PHE A 59 0.22 1.97 -1.68
CA PHE A 59 1.09 3.14 -1.47
C PHE A 59 1.94 3.45 -2.70
N PHE A 60 2.32 2.44 -3.51
CA PHE A 60 3.31 2.57 -4.58
C PHE A 60 2.71 2.88 -5.96
N CYS A 61 1.68 2.13 -6.36
CA CYS A 61 1.04 2.28 -7.67
C CYS A 61 -0.27 3.06 -7.60
N PHE A 62 -0.72 3.43 -6.39
CA PHE A 62 -1.93 4.21 -6.12
C PHE A 62 -3.25 3.58 -6.59
N LYS A 63 -3.24 2.30 -6.98
CA LYS A 63 -4.47 1.57 -7.29
C LYS A 63 -5.34 1.45 -6.03
N GLU A 64 -6.58 1.92 -6.15
CA GLU A 64 -7.62 1.78 -5.14
C GLU A 64 -8.46 0.52 -5.39
N LEU A 65 -8.83 -0.16 -4.31
CA LEU A 65 -9.69 -1.34 -4.28
C LEU A 65 -10.63 -1.25 -3.07
N GLU A 66 -11.84 -1.78 -3.22
CA GLU A 66 -12.91 -1.84 -2.22
C GLU A 66 -13.75 -3.10 -2.46
N GLY A 67 -14.66 -3.43 -1.54
CA GLY A 67 -15.51 -4.61 -1.62
C GLY A 67 -14.78 -5.89 -1.20
N TRP A 68 -13.94 -5.81 -0.17
CA TRP A 68 -13.12 -6.92 0.29
C TRP A 68 -13.95 -7.99 0.99
N GLU A 69 -13.63 -9.25 0.72
CA GLU A 69 -14.19 -10.44 1.36
C GLU A 69 -13.14 -11.12 2.26
N PRO A 70 -13.56 -11.84 3.32
CA PRO A 70 -12.63 -12.51 4.24
C PRO A 70 -11.63 -13.45 3.56
N GLU A 71 -11.99 -14.07 2.43
CA GLU A 71 -11.20 -15.06 1.71
C GLU A 71 -10.23 -14.45 0.70
N ASP A 72 -10.33 -13.14 0.42
CA ASP A 72 -9.50 -12.47 -0.56
C ASP A 72 -8.02 -12.48 -0.17
N ASP A 73 -7.17 -12.89 -1.12
CA ASP A 73 -5.73 -12.74 -1.00
C ASP A 73 -5.29 -11.35 -1.51
N PRO A 74 -4.77 -10.46 -0.64
CA PRO A 74 -4.43 -9.11 -1.05
C PRO A 74 -3.33 -9.04 -2.12
N LEU A 75 -2.39 -10.00 -2.12
CA LEU A 75 -1.31 -10.03 -3.10
C LEU A 75 -1.86 -10.42 -4.48
N GLU A 76 -2.74 -11.41 -4.55
CA GLU A 76 -3.36 -11.85 -5.80
C GLU A 76 -4.30 -10.78 -6.38
N GLU A 77 -5.12 -10.14 -5.54
CA GLU A 77 -5.98 -9.03 -5.98
C GLU A 77 -5.13 -7.85 -6.48
N HIS A 78 -4.01 -7.53 -5.82
CA HIS A 78 -3.08 -6.51 -6.32
C HIS A 78 -2.51 -6.89 -7.70
N LYS A 79 -2.01 -8.12 -7.88
CA LYS A 79 -1.47 -8.58 -9.18
C LYS A 79 -2.51 -8.50 -10.29
N LYS A 80 -3.75 -8.89 -9.99
CA LYS A 80 -4.88 -8.86 -10.93
C LYS A 80 -5.23 -7.43 -11.35
N HIS A 81 -5.29 -6.49 -10.41
CA HIS A 81 -5.74 -5.12 -10.67
C HIS A 81 -4.62 -4.13 -11.03
N SER A 82 -3.36 -4.44 -10.73
CA SER A 82 -2.17 -3.64 -11.08
C SER A 82 -0.95 -4.55 -11.35
N PRO A 83 -0.98 -5.35 -12.43
CA PRO A 83 0.06 -6.36 -12.72
C PRO A 83 1.45 -5.78 -12.98
N ARG A 84 1.54 -4.47 -13.26
CA ARG A 84 2.80 -3.76 -13.52
C ARG A 84 3.34 -2.99 -12.31
N CYS A 85 2.76 -3.19 -11.13
CA CYS A 85 3.26 -2.55 -9.91
C CYS A 85 4.69 -3.05 -9.60
N ALA A 86 5.67 -2.15 -9.66
CA ALA A 86 7.07 -2.49 -9.43
C ALA A 86 7.34 -2.94 -7.98
N PHE A 87 6.55 -2.47 -7.02
CA PHE A 87 6.61 -2.93 -5.63
C PHE A 87 6.24 -4.42 -5.50
N ILE A 88 5.17 -4.87 -6.15
CA ILE A 88 4.75 -6.28 -6.13
C ILE A 88 5.69 -7.18 -6.94
N SER A 89 6.28 -6.63 -7.99
CA SER A 89 7.28 -7.34 -8.79
C SER A 89 8.64 -7.47 -8.08
N LEU A 90 8.82 -6.82 -6.94
CA LEU A 90 10.07 -6.85 -6.20
C LEU A 90 10.26 -8.21 -5.53
N GLN A 91 11.21 -9.00 -6.02
CA GLN A 91 11.57 -10.31 -5.45
C GLN A 91 12.53 -10.21 -4.25
N LYS A 92 12.82 -8.99 -3.80
CA LYS A 92 13.78 -8.69 -2.72
C LYS A 92 13.08 -8.01 -1.56
N ASP A 93 13.53 -8.34 -0.36
CA ASP A 93 13.12 -7.62 0.84
C ASP A 93 13.59 -6.15 0.76
N LEU A 94 12.72 -5.20 1.15
CA LEU A 94 13.05 -3.77 1.15
C LEU A 94 14.28 -3.44 2.01
N SER A 95 14.49 -4.16 3.12
CA SER A 95 15.65 -4.00 4.00
C SER A 95 16.97 -4.46 3.36
N LYS A 96 16.90 -5.22 2.27
CA LYS A 96 18.06 -5.76 1.54
C LYS A 96 18.36 -4.99 0.25
N LEU A 97 17.64 -3.90 -0.03
CA LEU A 97 17.91 -3.07 -1.19
C LEU A 97 19.15 -2.21 -0.96
N SER A 98 20.00 -2.12 -1.98
CA SER A 98 20.99 -1.06 -2.04
C SER A 98 20.33 0.31 -2.21
N LEU A 99 21.03 1.39 -1.83
CA LEU A 99 20.54 2.76 -2.04
C LEU A 99 20.17 3.03 -3.51
N GLN A 100 20.95 2.49 -4.46
CA GLN A 100 20.67 2.66 -5.88
C GLN A 100 19.38 1.95 -6.31
N GLU A 101 19.11 0.75 -5.81
CA GLU A 101 17.86 0.03 -6.07
C GLU A 101 16.67 0.76 -5.45
N PHE A 102 16.82 1.23 -4.21
CA PHE A 102 15.80 2.03 -3.54
C PHE A 102 15.45 3.31 -4.32
N LEU A 103 16.45 4.10 -4.74
CA LEU A 103 16.23 5.32 -5.50
C LEU A 103 15.58 5.08 -6.88
N LYS A 104 15.87 3.93 -7.50
CA LYS A 104 15.19 3.52 -8.74
C LYS A 104 13.72 3.20 -8.47
N LEU A 105 13.44 2.44 -7.41
CA LEU A 105 12.09 2.08 -7.02
C LEU A 105 11.28 3.35 -6.67
N ASP A 106 11.86 4.27 -5.89
CA ASP A 106 11.21 5.51 -5.49
C ASP A 106 10.95 6.46 -6.67
N ARG A 107 11.86 6.52 -7.64
CA ARG A 107 11.60 7.21 -8.90
C ARG A 107 10.35 6.67 -9.62
N GLU A 108 10.15 5.35 -9.65
CA GLU A 108 8.95 4.76 -10.26
C GLU A 108 7.69 5.06 -9.46
N ARG A 109 7.74 5.08 -8.13
CA ARG A 109 6.63 5.57 -7.29
C ARG A 109 6.26 7.01 -7.63
N VAL A 110 7.24 7.91 -7.71
CA VAL A 110 7.00 9.33 -8.04
C VAL A 110 6.38 9.47 -9.42
N LYS A 111 6.84 8.68 -10.42
CA LYS A 111 6.19 8.64 -11.74
C LYS A 111 4.73 8.21 -11.63
N ASN A 112 4.44 7.15 -10.87
CA ASN A 112 3.06 6.69 -10.65
C ASN A 112 2.19 7.78 -10.00
N ALA A 113 2.75 8.56 -9.08
CA ALA A 113 2.02 9.65 -8.42
C ALA A 113 1.65 10.77 -9.39
N ILE A 114 2.49 11.06 -10.39
CA ILE A 114 2.24 12.11 -11.39
C ILE A 114 1.14 11.71 -12.38
N VAL A 115 1.01 10.41 -12.67
CA VAL A 115 0.05 9.89 -13.67
C VAL A 115 -1.25 9.35 -13.07
N ARG A 116 -1.40 9.40 -11.74
CA ARG A 116 -2.57 8.91 -11.00
C ARG A 116 -3.83 9.70 -11.36
#